data_AF-A0AAV1KY65-F1
#
_entry.id   AF-A0AAV1KY65-F1
#
_cell.length_a   1.000
_cell.length_b   1.000
_cell.length_c   1.000
_cell.angle_alpha   90.00
_cell.angle_beta   90.00
_cell.angle_gamma   90.00
#
_symmetry.space_group_name_H-M   'P 1'
#
loop_
_entity.id
_entity.type
_entity.pdbx_description
1 polymer ?
#
loop_
_entity_poly.entity_id
_entity_poly.type
_entity_poly.pdbx_seq_one_letter_code
_entity_poly.pdbx_strand_id
1 'polypeptide(L)'
;MVQCKKCKLFVSLTKDDVIKCKGSCDSVYHKKCLSNIKEFQRTQLCESCHKSEISPKTQVPKINVDIEKASAETLLAEVNKKLEIIYQTQKKIDDLTEAVDFYAEQYQMMLNFKEAAEKKMTALENRNKYLQKCNDSLEERIMFLEQRKLLKLLHKN
;
A
#
# COMPACT_ATOMS: atom_id res chain seq x y z
N MET A 1 -20.42 -7.34 3.92
CA MET A 1 -19.08 -7.95 4.03
C MET A 1 -18.17 -6.95 4.70
N VAL A 2 -17.37 -7.35 5.68
CA VAL A 2 -16.50 -6.43 6.44
C VAL A 2 -15.09 -6.47 5.86
N GLN A 3 -14.40 -5.32 5.80
CA GLN A 3 -13.02 -5.21 5.32
C GLN A 3 -12.05 -5.01 6.47
N CYS A 4 -10.85 -5.60 6.35
CA CYS A 4 -9.78 -5.35 7.28
C CYS A 4 -9.30 -3.90 7.17
N LYS A 5 -9.22 -3.18 8.29
CA LYS A 5 -8.76 -1.79 8.30
C LYS A 5 -7.31 -1.62 7.82
N LYS A 6 -6.45 -2.61 8.04
CA LYS A 6 -5.01 -2.52 7.70
C LYS A 6 -4.73 -2.81 6.22
N CYS A 7 -5.21 -3.92 5.68
CA CYS A 7 -4.91 -4.34 4.30
C CYS A 7 -6.04 -4.07 3.30
N LYS A 8 -7.20 -3.58 3.76
CA LYS A 8 -8.41 -3.30 2.96
C LYS A 8 -9.05 -4.51 2.26
N LEU A 9 -8.50 -5.72 2.44
CA LEU A 9 -9.10 -6.96 1.94
C LEU A 9 -10.28 -7.39 2.81
N PHE A 10 -11.24 -8.11 2.21
CA PHE A 10 -12.39 -8.67 2.93
C PHE A 10 -11.96 -9.70 3.99
N VAL A 11 -12.59 -9.67 5.15
CA VAL A 11 -12.36 -10.65 6.22
C VAL A 11 -13.30 -11.85 6.04
N SER A 12 -12.75 -13.05 6.23
CA SER A 12 -13.50 -14.31 6.23
C SER A 12 -14.55 -14.32 7.35
N LEU A 13 -15.71 -14.96 7.15
CA LEU A 13 -16.74 -15.11 8.19
C LEU A 13 -16.38 -16.19 9.23
N THR A 14 -15.27 -16.92 9.05
CA THR A 14 -14.77 -17.87 10.05
C THR A 14 -14.23 -17.12 11.27
N LYS A 15 -14.78 -17.43 12.45
CA LYS A 15 -14.50 -16.70 13.71
C LYS A 15 -13.02 -16.72 14.14
N ASP A 16 -12.22 -17.67 13.65
CA ASP A 16 -10.85 -17.89 14.14
C ASP A 16 -9.77 -17.02 13.49
N ASP A 17 -10.10 -16.34 12.38
CA ASP A 17 -9.15 -15.49 11.63
C ASP A 17 -9.43 -13.99 11.70
N VAL A 18 -10.51 -13.60 12.38
CA VAL A 18 -10.98 -12.21 12.45
C VAL A 18 -10.99 -11.70 13.87
N ILE A 19 -10.48 -10.48 14.03
CA ILE A 19 -10.38 -9.82 15.33
C ILE A 19 -10.99 -8.41 15.20
N LYS A 20 -11.84 -8.05 16.16
CA LYS A 20 -12.47 -6.72 16.26
C LYS A 20 -11.83 -5.93 17.40
N CYS A 21 -11.41 -4.70 17.11
CA CYS A 21 -10.95 -3.74 18.11
C CYS A 21 -12.13 -3.27 18.96
N LYS A 22 -11.99 -3.33 20.28
CA LYS A 22 -12.99 -2.83 21.24
C LYS A 22 -12.82 -1.35 21.61
N GLY A 23 -11.88 -0.65 20.98
CA GLY A 23 -11.69 0.78 21.17
C GLY A 23 -12.68 1.61 20.34
N SER A 24 -12.54 2.93 20.41
CA SER A 24 -13.39 3.91 19.71
C SER A 24 -13.43 3.75 18.18
N CYS A 25 -12.49 3.02 17.59
CA CYS A 25 -12.44 2.83 16.14
C CYS A 25 -13.29 1.67 15.61
N ASP A 26 -13.79 0.80 16.50
CA ASP A 26 -14.64 -0.40 16.22
C ASP A 26 -14.21 -1.24 15.00
N SER A 27 -12.90 -1.21 14.70
CA SER A 27 -12.35 -1.66 13.43
C SER A 27 -12.06 -3.16 13.43
N VAL A 28 -12.21 -3.79 12.27
CA VAL A 28 -12.00 -5.24 12.09
C VAL A 28 -10.68 -5.51 11.36
N TYR A 29 -9.99 -6.58 11.76
CA TYR A 29 -8.67 -6.95 11.26
C TYR A 29 -8.56 -8.46 11.03
N HIS A 30 -7.76 -8.87 10.04
CA HIS A 30 -7.25 -10.24 10.01
C HIS A 30 -6.26 -10.45 11.14
N LYS A 31 -6.24 -11.65 11.70
CA LYS A 31 -5.27 -12.08 12.71
C LYS A 31 -3.82 -11.81 12.29
N LYS A 32 -3.50 -12.11 11.02
CA LYS A 32 -2.18 -11.91 10.40
C LYS A 32 -1.82 -10.43 10.16
N CYS A 33 -2.82 -9.56 10.13
CA CYS A 33 -2.59 -8.13 9.90
C CYS A 33 -2.15 -7.41 11.18
N LEU A 34 -2.31 -7.99 12.36
CA LEU A 34 -1.86 -7.36 13.60
C LEU A 34 -0.39 -7.68 13.86
N SER A 35 0.45 -6.64 13.90
CA SER A 35 1.91 -6.77 14.07
C SER A 35 2.27 -7.29 15.46
N ASN A 36 1.48 -6.96 16.48
CA ASN A 36 1.66 -7.42 17.85
C ASN A 36 0.40 -8.08 18.42
N ILE A 37 0.06 -9.27 17.92
CA ILE A 37 -1.17 -9.96 18.29
C ILE A 37 -1.27 -10.33 19.78
N LYS A 38 -0.13 -10.63 20.44
CA LYS A 38 -0.09 -10.99 21.86
C LYS A 38 -0.53 -9.82 22.75
N GLU A 39 -0.11 -8.61 22.39
CA GLU A 39 -0.51 -7.38 23.07
C GLU A 39 -1.98 -7.07 22.80
N PHE A 40 -2.43 -7.22 21.55
CA PHE A 40 -3.85 -7.08 21.19
C PHE A 40 -4.74 -8.06 21.98
N GLN A 41 -4.33 -9.32 22.15
CA GLN A 41 -5.13 -10.29 22.91
C GLN A 41 -5.28 -9.91 24.38
N ARG A 42 -4.31 -9.18 24.95
CA ARG A 42 -4.37 -8.68 26.33
C ARG A 42 -5.23 -7.43 26.46
N THR A 43 -5.08 -6.46 25.56
CA THR A 43 -5.75 -5.15 25.68
C THR A 43 -7.08 -5.09 24.91
N GLN A 44 -7.27 -5.96 23.92
CA GLN A 44 -8.36 -5.96 22.94
C GLN A 44 -8.46 -4.65 22.13
N LEU A 45 -7.36 -3.90 22.05
CA LEU A 45 -7.24 -2.62 21.36
C LEU A 45 -6.23 -2.72 20.21
N CYS A 46 -6.55 -2.09 19.08
CA CYS A 46 -5.60 -1.96 17.98
C CYS A 46 -4.50 -0.93 18.32
N GLU A 47 -3.38 -0.99 17.61
CA GLU A 47 -2.23 -0.09 17.80
C GLU A 47 -2.63 1.40 17.79
N SER A 48 -3.63 1.77 17.00
CA SER A 48 -4.16 3.14 16.93
C SER A 48 -4.85 3.53 18.23
N CYS A 49 -5.77 2.70 18.73
CA CYS A 49 -6.49 2.95 19.99
C CYS A 49 -5.58 2.82 21.21
N HIS A 50 -4.62 1.91 21.17
CA HIS A 50 -3.63 1.75 22.23
C HIS A 50 -2.74 2.99 22.37
N LYS A 51 -2.32 3.60 21.24
CA LYS A 51 -1.59 4.88 21.25
C LYS A 51 -2.47 6.05 21.71
N SER A 52 -3.78 5.99 21.50
CA SER A 52 -4.72 6.99 21.99
C SER A 52 -4.97 6.88 23.50
N GLU A 53 -4.96 5.67 24.08
CA GLU A 53 -5.11 5.45 25.53
C GLU A 53 -3.80 5.65 26.32
N ILE A 54 -2.65 5.33 25.70
CA ILE A 54 -1.31 5.57 26.27
C ILE A 54 -0.80 6.97 25.93
N SER A 55 -1.55 7.75 25.15
CA SER A 55 -1.32 9.19 25.11
C SER A 55 -1.37 9.65 26.56
N PRO A 56 -0.25 10.17 27.13
CA PRO A 56 -0.20 10.50 28.54
C PRO A 56 -1.38 11.42 28.77
N LYS A 57 -2.37 10.95 29.56
CA LYS A 57 -3.62 11.64 29.90
C LYS A 57 -3.37 13.09 29.65
N THR A 58 -3.90 13.62 28.54
CA THR A 58 -3.54 14.94 28.04
C THR A 58 -3.34 15.79 29.26
N GLN A 59 -2.08 16.03 29.62
CA GLN A 59 -1.78 17.16 30.45
C GLN A 59 -2.16 18.23 29.45
N VAL A 60 -3.44 18.62 29.47
CA VAL A 60 -3.85 19.97 29.13
C VAL A 60 -2.73 20.74 29.76
N PRO A 61 -1.82 21.34 28.98
CA PRO A 61 -0.69 22.03 29.57
C PRO A 61 -1.36 22.95 30.56
N LYS A 62 -1.22 22.66 31.85
CA LYS A 62 -1.72 23.53 32.88
C LYS A 62 -0.88 24.74 32.57
N ILE A 63 -1.52 25.73 31.94
CA ILE A 63 -0.89 27.01 31.69
C ILE A 63 -0.69 27.50 33.11
N ASN A 64 0.47 27.18 33.68
CA ASN A 64 0.85 27.59 35.00
C ASN A 64 1.32 29.02 34.79
N VAL A 65 0.34 29.88 34.50
CA VAL A 65 0.53 31.30 34.55
C VAL A 65 0.72 31.56 36.03
N ASP A 66 1.93 31.94 36.40
CA ASP A 66 2.18 32.55 37.69
C ASP A 66 1.46 33.91 37.63
N ILE A 67 0.17 33.94 37.98
CA ILE A 67 -0.73 35.10 37.83
C ILE A 67 -0.17 36.30 38.62
N GLU A 68 0.66 36.03 39.62
CA GLU A 68 1.33 37.06 40.44
C GLU A 68 2.54 37.71 39.73
N LYS A 69 3.00 37.19 38.58
CA LYS A 69 4.17 37.71 37.83
C LYS A 69 3.95 38.04 36.35
N ALA A 70 2.86 37.59 35.74
CA ALA A 70 2.59 37.83 34.32
C ALA A 70 1.61 39.00 34.11
N SER A 71 2.00 40.02 33.34
CA SER A 71 1.08 41.07 32.93
C SER A 71 0.13 40.56 31.84
N ALA A 72 -1.06 41.17 31.73
CA ALA A 72 -1.99 40.85 30.64
C ALA A 72 -1.33 40.99 29.25
N GLU A 73 -0.41 41.95 29.08
CA GLU A 73 0.33 42.10 27.82
C GLU A 73 1.27 40.92 27.53
N THR A 74 1.94 40.37 28.55
CA THR A 74 2.84 39.23 28.37
C THR A 74 2.08 37.97 27.95
N LEU A 75 0.89 37.76 28.54
CA LEU A 75 0.00 36.66 28.16
C LEU A 75 -0.55 36.81 26.74
N LEU A 76 -0.97 38.01 26.36
CA LEU A 76 -1.44 38.28 24.99
C LEU A 76 -0.34 38.08 23.96
N ALA A 77 0.89 38.48 24.26
CA ALA A 77 2.04 38.25 23.38
C ALA A 77 2.32 36.74 23.20
N GLU A 78 2.27 35.95 24.27
CA GLU A 78 2.41 34.50 24.17
C GLU A 78 1.28 33.84 23.36
N VAL A 79 0.04 34.29 23.55
CA VAL A 79 -1.12 33.79 22.80
C VAL A 79 -0.96 34.07 21.31
N ASN A 80 -0.58 35.30 20.94
CA ASN A 80 -0.34 35.66 19.54
C ASN A 80 0.77 34.82 18.90
N LYS A 81 1.88 34.61 19.62
CA LYS A 81 2.95 33.73 19.16
C LYS A 81 2.47 32.29 18.94
N LYS A 82 1.64 31.76 19.85
CA LYS A 82 1.07 30.41 19.72
C LYS A 82 0.11 30.32 18.53
N LEU A 83 -0.71 31.34 18.30
CA LEU A 83 -1.61 31.40 17.15
C LEU A 83 -0.86 31.44 15.83
N GLU A 84 0.23 32.20 15.74
CA GLU A 84 1.09 32.22 14.56
C GLU A 84 1.71 30.85 14.26
N ILE A 85 2.21 30.17 15.29
CA ILE A 85 2.74 28.79 15.15
C ILE A 85 1.66 27.84 14.65
N ILE A 86 0.45 27.89 15.24
CA ILE A 86 -0.68 27.05 14.84
C ILE A 86 -1.02 27.28 13.36
N TYR A 87 -1.08 28.54 12.94
CA TYR A 87 -1.37 28.90 11.54
C TYR A 87 -0.30 28.34 10.58
N GLN A 88 0.99 28.52 10.90
CA GLN A 88 2.08 27.97 10.08
C GLN A 88 2.05 26.44 10.02
N THR A 89 1.72 25.78 11.12
CA THR A 89 1.57 24.32 11.17
C THR A 89 0.37 23.88 10.33
N GLN A 90 -0.77 24.57 10.40
CA GLN A 90 -1.94 24.27 9.58
C GLN A 90 -1.60 24.35 8.09
N LYS A 91 -0.94 25.43 7.66
CA LYS A 91 -0.51 25.59 6.27
C LYS A 91 0.36 24.43 5.79
N LYS A 92 1.33 23.99 6.61
CA LYS A 92 2.18 22.84 6.28
C LYS A 92 1.41 21.52 6.20
N ILE A 93 0.35 21.36 7.00
CA ILE A 93 -0.53 20.19 6.94
C ILE A 93 -1.34 20.21 5.65
N ASP A 94 -1.83 21.37 5.24
CA ASP A 94 -2.57 21.52 3.99
C ASP A 94 -1.65 21.19 2.80
N ASP A 95 -0.45 21.75 2.76
CA ASP A 95 0.56 21.46 1.72
C ASP A 95 0.91 19.94 1.67
N LEU A 96 1.04 19.29 2.83
CA LEU A 96 1.30 17.85 2.90
C LEU A 96 0.11 17.01 2.43
N THR A 97 -1.12 17.47 2.69
CA THR A 97 -2.33 16.77 2.26
C THR A 97 -2.43 16.78 0.74
N GLU A 98 -2.22 17.94 0.11
CA GLU A 98 -2.17 18.07 -1.35
C GLU A 98 -1.08 17.18 -1.97
N ALA A 99 0.11 17.14 -1.36
CA ALA A 99 1.20 16.29 -1.82
C ALA A 99 0.83 14.79 -1.75
N VAL A 100 0.19 14.35 -0.65
CA VAL A 100 -0.24 12.96 -0.49
C VAL A 100 -1.28 12.58 -1.54
N ASP A 101 -2.27 13.44 -1.79
CA ASP A 101 -3.30 13.19 -2.81
C ASP A 101 -2.66 13.08 -4.20
N PHE A 102 -1.77 14.01 -4.55
CA PHE A 102 -1.01 13.94 -5.81
C PHE A 102 -0.23 12.63 -5.95
N TYR A 103 0.53 12.23 -4.92
CA TYR A 103 1.28 10.98 -5.01
C TYR A 103 0.37 9.75 -5.09
N ALA A 104 -0.77 9.75 -4.41
CA ALA A 104 -1.75 8.66 -4.50
C ALA A 104 -2.26 8.48 -5.94
N GLU A 105 -2.57 9.57 -6.64
CA GLU A 105 -2.97 9.54 -8.05
C GLU A 105 -1.83 8.99 -8.95
N GLN A 106 -0.60 9.45 -8.73
CA GLN A 106 0.57 8.97 -9.48
C GLN A 106 0.83 7.47 -9.27
N TYR A 107 0.68 6.98 -8.03
CA TYR A 107 0.77 5.55 -7.73
C TYR A 107 -0.31 4.74 -8.44
N GLN A 108 -1.56 5.24 -8.46
CA GLN A 108 -2.64 4.55 -9.16
C GLN A 108 -2.40 4.49 -10.67
N MET A 109 -1.92 5.58 -11.27
CA MET A 109 -1.57 5.61 -12.70
C MET A 109 -0.47 4.61 -13.03
N MET A 110 0.57 4.54 -12.18
CA MET A 110 1.67 3.59 -12.35
C MET A 110 1.22 2.14 -12.21
N LEU A 111 0.30 1.83 -11.29
CA LEU A 111 -0.28 0.49 -11.16
C LEU A 111 -1.04 0.07 -12.43
N ASN A 112 -1.86 0.97 -12.96
CA ASN A 112 -2.61 0.71 -14.20
C ASN A 112 -1.65 0.48 -15.39
N PHE A 113 -0.60 1.29 -15.49
CA PHE A 113 0.43 1.12 -16.51
C PHE A 113 1.15 -0.23 -16.39
N LYS A 114 1.54 -0.60 -15.16
CA LYS A 114 2.19 -1.88 -14.88
C LYS A 114 1.31 -3.05 -15.32
N GLU A 115 0.03 -3.05 -14.97
CA GLU A 115 -0.90 -4.12 -15.35
C GLU A 115 -1.04 -4.22 -16.88
N ALA A 116 -1.13 -3.09 -17.58
CA ALA A 116 -1.19 -3.07 -19.04
C ALA A 116 0.10 -3.60 -19.69
N ALA A 117 1.27 -3.24 -19.13
CA ALA A 117 2.56 -3.71 -19.58
C ALA A 117 2.72 -5.23 -19.39
N GLU A 118 2.34 -5.77 -18.22
CA GLU A 118 2.38 -7.20 -17.92
C GLU A 118 1.52 -8.00 -18.90
N LYS A 119 0.28 -7.56 -19.16
CA LYS A 119 -0.60 -8.20 -20.16
C LYS A 119 0.03 -8.23 -21.55
N LYS A 120 0.66 -7.12 -21.96
CA LYS A 120 1.36 -7.03 -23.26
C LYS A 120 2.57 -7.95 -23.31
N MET A 121 3.35 -8.04 -22.23
CA MET A 121 4.49 -8.97 -22.15
C MET A 121 4.04 -10.42 -22.31
N THR A 122 3.04 -10.86 -21.55
CA THR A 122 2.52 -12.23 -21.66
C THR A 122 2.01 -12.54 -23.07
N ALA A 123 1.34 -11.59 -23.73
CA ALA A 123 0.89 -11.76 -25.12
C ALA A 123 2.07 -11.93 -26.10
N LEU A 124 3.13 -11.14 -25.93
CA LEU A 124 4.34 -11.24 -26.75
C LEU A 124 5.10 -12.55 -26.50
N GLU A 125 5.22 -12.98 -25.24
CA GLU A 125 5.85 -14.26 -24.89
C GLU A 125 5.12 -15.45 -25.52
N ASN A 126 3.78 -15.44 -25.49
CA ASN A 126 2.98 -16.48 -26.13
C ASN A 126 3.13 -16.47 -27.65
N ARG A 127 3.17 -15.28 -28.27
CA ARG A 127 3.43 -15.15 -29.71
C ARG A 127 4.82 -15.66 -30.08
N ASN A 128 5.85 -15.34 -29.30
CA ASN A 128 7.20 -15.85 -29.52
C ASN A 128 7.27 -17.37 -29.41
N LYS A 129 6.62 -17.97 -28.39
CA LYS A 129 6.53 -19.42 -28.27
C LYS A 129 5.85 -20.06 -29.47
N TYR A 130 4.79 -19.45 -29.99
CA TYR A 130 4.11 -19.94 -31.19
C TYR A 130 5.02 -19.87 -32.43
N LEU A 131 5.66 -18.71 -32.66
CA LEU A 131 6.57 -18.54 -33.78
C LEU A 131 7.76 -19.49 -33.72
N GLN A 132 8.30 -19.76 -32.53
CA GLN A 132 9.36 -20.75 -32.35
C GLN A 132 8.91 -22.13 -32.81
N LYS A 133 7.73 -22.60 -32.38
CA LYS A 133 7.17 -23.88 -32.84
C LYS A 133 7.00 -23.95 -34.35
N CYS A 134 6.57 -22.84 -34.97
CA CYS A 134 6.46 -22.76 -36.43
C CYS A 134 7.82 -22.86 -37.11
N ASN A 135 8.84 -22.17 -36.58
CA ASN A 135 10.21 -22.25 -37.10
C ASN A 135 10.75 -23.67 -36.98
N ASP A 136 10.64 -24.30 -35.80
CA ASP A 136 11.11 -25.67 -35.57
C ASP A 136 10.47 -26.65 -36.59
N SER A 137 9.15 -26.53 -36.82
CA SER A 137 8.43 -27.37 -37.79
C SER A 137 8.88 -27.14 -39.24
N LEU A 138 9.24 -25.90 -39.60
CA LEU A 138 9.74 -25.56 -40.92
C LEU A 138 11.17 -26.07 -41.11
N GLU A 139 12.02 -25.97 -40.10
CA GLU A 139 13.38 -26.51 -40.10
C GLU A 139 13.37 -28.03 -40.29
N GLU A 140 12.54 -28.76 -39.53
CA GLU A 140 12.36 -30.20 -39.71
C GLU A 140 11.91 -30.55 -41.14
N ARG A 141 10.99 -29.76 -41.70
CA ARG A 141 10.51 -29.96 -43.07
C ARG A 141 11.60 -29.72 -44.11
N ILE A 142 12.42 -28.70 -43.93
CA ILE A 142 13.56 -28.40 -44.81
C ILE A 142 14.54 -29.57 -44.78
N MET A 143 14.93 -30.01 -43.58
CA MET A 143 15.84 -31.15 -43.41
C MET A 143 15.33 -32.41 -44.12
N PHE A 144 14.04 -32.73 -43.97
CA PHE A 144 13.43 -33.86 -44.67
C PHE A 144 13.51 -33.74 -46.20
N LEU A 145 13.24 -32.53 -46.73
CA LEU A 145 13.28 -32.29 -48.18
C LEU A 145 14.70 -32.35 -48.73
N GLU A 146 15.68 -31.84 -48.00
CA GLU A 146 17.10 -31.89 -48.35
C GLU A 146 17.60 -33.34 -48.38
N GLN A 147 17.29 -34.13 -47.35
CA GLN A 147 17.65 -35.55 -47.30
C GLN A 147 17.02 -36.34 -48.46
N ARG A 148 15.75 -36.08 -48.75
CA ARG A 148 15.05 -36.70 -49.89
C ARG A 148 15.68 -36.31 -51.24
N LYS A 149 16.13 -35.06 -51.38
CA LYS A 149 16.83 -34.59 -52.59
C LYS A 149 18.17 -35.30 -52.74
N LEU A 150 18.93 -35.45 -51.66
CA LEU A 150 20.21 -36.15 -51.64
C LEU A 150 20.05 -37.63 -52.05
N LEU A 151 19.08 -38.33 -51.46
CA LEU A 151 18.76 -39.73 -51.81
C LEU A 151 18.41 -39.89 -53.30
N LYS A 152 17.62 -38.97 -53.87
CA LYS A 152 17.28 -39.00 -55.30
C LYS A 152 18.48 -38.80 -56.21
N LEU A 153 19.48 -38.02 -55.79
CA LEU A 153 20.71 -37.83 -56.56
C LEU A 153 21.58 -39.08 -56.51
N LEU A 154 21.66 -39.75 -55.34
CA LEU A 154 22.42 -40.99 -55.19
C LEU A 154 21.86 -42.15 -56.02
N HIS A 155 20.54 -42.26 -56.18
CA HIS A 155 19.93 -43.32 -57.00
C HIS A 155 19.92 -43.04 -58.51
N LYS A 156 20.40 -41.86 -58.95
CA LYS A 156 20.48 -41.48 -60.37
C LYS A 156 21.86 -41.66 -60.98
N ASN A 157 22.89 -41.89 -60.16
CA ASN A 157 24.26 -42.20 -60.56
C ASN A 157 24.52 -43.69 -60.38
#